data_AF-A0A7T8HIC3-F1
#
_entry.id   AF-A0A7T8HIC3-F1
#
_cell.length_a   1.000
_cell.length_b   1.000
_cell.length_c   1.000
_cell.angle_alpha   90.00
_cell.angle_beta   90.00
_cell.angle_gamma   90.00
#
_symmetry.space_group_name_H-M   'P 1'
#
loop_
_entity.id
_entity.type
_entity.pdbx_description
1 polymer ?
#
loop_
_entity_poly.entity_id
_entity_poly.type
_entity_poly.pdbx_seq_one_letter_code
_entity_poly.pdbx_strand_id
1 'polypeptide(L)'
;LITGKEDAANNYARGHYTIGKEQIEVALDRIRKLADQSTGLQGFMIFHSFGGGTGSGFASLLLERLSIEYGKKAKLCFSIIRLRR
;
A
#
# COMPACT_ATOMS: atom_id res chain seq x y z
N LEU A 1 -5.30 -12.71 1.38
CA LEU A 1 -4.10 -12.67 0.53
C LEU A 1 -4.51 -12.05 -0.81
N ILE A 2 -3.79 -11.03 -1.29
CA ILE A 2 -4.03 -10.39 -2.61
C ILE A 2 -2.73 -10.51 -3.40
N THR A 3 -2.81 -10.98 -4.64
CA THR A 3 -1.65 -11.21 -5.51
C THR A 3 -1.97 -10.71 -6.91
N GLY A 4 -1.03 -9.99 -7.53
CA GLY A 4 -1.11 -9.60 -8.94
C GLY A 4 -0.56 -10.68 -9.87
N LYS A 5 -0.89 -10.61 -11.17
CA LYS A 5 -0.31 -11.49 -12.19
C LYS A 5 1.10 -11.06 -12.60
N GLU A 6 1.36 -9.76 -12.58
CA GLU A 6 2.64 -9.16 -12.96
C GLU A 6 3.27 -8.41 -11.80
N ASP A 7 4.60 -8.39 -11.77
CA ASP A 7 5.38 -7.59 -10.82
C ASP A 7 5.65 -6.17 -11.34
N ALA A 8 6.09 -5.28 -10.45
CA ALA A 8 6.49 -3.93 -10.83
C ALA A 8 7.91 -3.88 -11.43
N ALA A 9 8.62 -4.99 -11.58
CA ALA A 9 9.99 -5.09 -12.12
C ALA A 9 10.97 -4.02 -11.56
N ASN A 10 10.96 -3.77 -10.24
CA ASN A 10 11.73 -2.71 -9.56
C ASN A 10 11.50 -1.28 -10.09
N ASN A 11 10.42 -1.03 -10.81
CA ASN A 11 10.06 0.27 -11.37
C ASN A 11 8.94 0.93 -10.56
N TYR A 12 9.22 2.10 -9.98
CA TYR A 12 8.24 2.91 -9.25
C TYR A 12 7.04 3.28 -10.12
N ALA A 13 7.27 3.77 -11.34
CA ALA A 13 6.20 4.23 -12.22
C ALA A 13 5.25 3.08 -12.59
N ARG A 14 5.78 1.87 -12.74
CA ARG A 14 4.97 0.67 -12.98
C ARG A 14 4.10 0.34 -11.77
N GLY A 15 4.71 0.35 -10.58
CA GLY A 15 4.02 0.10 -9.33
C GLY A 15 3.00 1.18 -8.92
N HIS A 16 3.16 2.42 -9.36
CA HIS A 16 2.29 3.53 -8.97
C HIS A 16 1.21 3.85 -10.02
N TYR A 17 1.58 3.94 -11.30
CA TYR A 17 0.68 4.46 -12.34
C TYR A 17 -0.02 3.39 -13.17
N THR A 18 0.56 2.20 -13.34
CA THR A 18 0.04 1.16 -14.24
C THR A 18 -0.52 -0.02 -13.44
N ILE A 19 0.31 -1.01 -13.12
CA ILE A 19 -0.07 -2.25 -12.42
C ILE A 19 -0.69 -1.95 -11.06
N GLY A 20 -0.18 -0.93 -10.35
CA GLY A 20 -0.72 -0.54 -9.05
C GLY A 20 -2.15 -0.02 -9.08
N LYS A 21 -2.55 0.67 -10.16
CA LYS A 21 -3.93 1.18 -10.30
C LYS A 21 -4.96 0.08 -10.47
N GLU A 22 -4.59 -1.04 -11.09
CA GLU A 22 -5.50 -2.17 -11.24
C GLU A 22 -5.70 -2.93 -9.92
N GLN A 23 -4.64 -3.00 -9.10
CA GLN A 23 -4.67 -3.75 -7.84
C GLN A 23 -5.18 -2.95 -6.64
N ILE A 24 -5.13 -1.62 -6.70
CA ILE A 24 -5.47 -0.77 -5.54
C ILE A 24 -6.94 -0.89 -5.14
N GLU A 25 -7.86 -1.02 -6.10
CA GLU A 25 -9.30 -1.10 -5.82
C GLU A 25 -9.63 -2.38 -5.03
N VAL A 26 -9.06 -3.51 -5.44
CA VAL A 26 -9.22 -4.79 -4.76
C VAL A 26 -8.61 -4.73 -3.35
N ALA A 27 -7.46 -4.07 -3.18
CA ALA A 27 -6.84 -3.89 -1.88
C ALA A 27 -7.69 -3.03 -0.94
N LEU A 28 -8.23 -1.90 -1.43
CA LEU A 28 -9.07 -1.01 -0.63
C LEU A 28 -10.38 -1.67 -0.21
N ASP A 29 -11.05 -2.40 -1.11
CA ASP A 29 -12.30 -3.12 -0.75
C ASP A 29 -12.08 -4.13 0.38
N ARG A 30 -10.93 -4.83 0.37
CA ARG A 30 -10.57 -5.75 1.46
C ARG A 30 -10.26 -5.03 2.76
N ILE A 31 -9.56 -3.89 2.69
CA ILE A 31 -9.28 -3.07 3.87
C ILE A 31 -10.58 -2.54 4.47
N ARG A 32 -11.50 -2.05 3.65
CA ARG A 32 -12.82 -1.56 4.09
C ARG A 32 -13.61 -2.64 4.80
N LYS A 33 -13.71 -3.85 4.23
CA LYS A 33 -14.38 -4.98 4.89
C LYS A 33 -13.80 -5.32 6.26
N LEU A 34 -12.48 -5.25 6.42
CA LEU A 34 -11.81 -5.47 7.71
C LEU A 34 -12.04 -4.31 8.69
N ALA A 35 -12.08 -3.08 8.18
CA ALA A 35 -12.38 -1.90 8.96
C ALA A 35 -13.83 -1.93 9.48
N ASP A 36 -14.80 -2.35 8.66
CA ASP A 36 -16.22 -2.44 9.05
C ASP A 36 -16.48 -3.53 10.10
N GLN A 37 -15.69 -4.61 10.08
CA GLN A 37 -15.72 -5.64 11.12
C GLN A 37 -15.08 -5.19 12.44
N SER A 38 -14.33 -4.09 12.44
CA SER A 38 -13.61 -3.59 13.60
C SER A 38 -14.41 -2.49 14.31
N THR A 39 -14.79 -2.72 15.57
CA THR A 39 -15.58 -1.74 16.36
C THR A 39 -14.81 -0.47 16.73
N GLY A 40 -13.48 -0.44 16.57
CA GLY A 40 -12.64 0.69 16.95
C GLY A 40 -11.27 0.69 16.29
N LEU A 41 -11.22 0.85 14.96
CA LEU A 41 -9.96 0.94 14.22
C LEU A 41 -9.11 2.12 14.70
N GLN A 42 -7.93 1.85 15.24
CA GLN A 42 -6.99 2.88 15.71
C GLN A 42 -6.11 3.44 14.57
N GLY A 43 -5.67 2.56 13.66
CA GLY A 43 -4.77 2.93 12.57
C GLY A 43 -4.32 1.76 11.73
N PHE A 44 -3.41 2.04 10.82
CA PHE A 44 -2.82 1.10 9.88
C PHE A 44 -1.31 1.01 10.09
N MET A 45 -0.76 -0.20 10.04
CA MET A 45 0.68 -0.44 9.95
C MET A 45 1.02 -0.91 8.55
N ILE A 46 1.86 -0.15 7.85
CA ILE A 46 2.22 -0.39 6.45
C ILE A 46 3.70 -0.76 6.40
N PHE A 47 3.97 -2.01 6.05
CA PHE A 47 5.32 -2.54 5.88
C PHE A 47 5.65 -2.57 4.40
N HIS A 48 6.69 -1.85 3.98
CA HIS A 48 7.09 -1.80 2.58
C HIS A 48 8.59 -1.57 2.41
N SER A 49 9.12 -1.89 1.23
CA SER A 49 10.53 -1.66 0.90
C SER A 49 10.68 -0.40 0.04
N PHE A 50 11.65 0.44 0.35
CA PHE A 50 11.94 1.63 -0.45
C PHE A 50 12.63 1.30 -1.78
N GLY A 51 13.44 0.24 -1.80
CA GLY A 51 14.23 -0.15 -2.97
C GLY A 51 13.52 -1.06 -3.99
N GLY A 52 12.24 -1.36 -3.81
CA GLY A 52 11.45 -2.22 -4.70
C GLY A 52 10.36 -1.42 -5.42
N GLY A 53 10.01 -1.79 -6.66
CA GLY A 53 9.04 -1.06 -7.48
C GLY A 53 7.62 -1.11 -6.93
N THR A 54 7.18 -2.28 -6.47
CA THR A 54 5.87 -2.44 -5.82
C THR A 54 5.88 -1.83 -4.43
N GLY A 55 6.91 -2.13 -3.63
CA GLY A 55 7.02 -1.62 -2.27
C GLY A 55 7.11 -0.10 -2.20
N SER A 56 7.70 0.58 -3.18
CA SER A 56 7.72 2.05 -3.23
C SER A 56 6.49 2.61 -3.95
N GLY A 57 6.22 2.18 -5.19
CA GLY A 57 5.15 2.74 -6.02
C GLY A 57 3.74 2.45 -5.53
N PHE A 58 3.46 1.18 -5.24
CA PHE A 58 2.12 0.76 -4.81
C PHE A 58 1.83 1.22 -3.38
N ALA A 59 2.83 1.20 -2.48
CA ALA A 59 2.65 1.67 -1.11
C ALA A 59 2.34 3.17 -1.06
N SER A 60 3.00 3.99 -1.88
CA SER A 60 2.67 5.42 -2.00
C SER A 60 1.23 5.63 -2.45
N LEU A 61 0.78 4.90 -3.49
CA LEU A 61 -0.60 4.98 -3.98
C LEU A 61 -1.60 4.56 -2.89
N LEU A 62 -1.30 3.49 -2.15
CA LEU A 62 -2.13 3.01 -1.05
C LEU A 62 -2.23 4.04 0.08
N LEU A 63 -1.11 4.67 0.44
CA LEU A 63 -1.07 5.72 1.45
C LEU A 63 -1.92 6.93 1.07
N GLU A 64 -1.85 7.37 -0.18
CA GLU A 64 -2.68 8.46 -0.68
C GLU A 64 -4.18 8.13 -0.53
N ARG A 65 -4.60 6.95 -0.96
CA ARG A 65 -6.00 6.51 -0.87
C ARG A 65 -6.47 6.34 0.58
N LEU A 66 -5.66 5.72 1.43
CA LEU A 66 -5.95 5.59 2.85
C LEU A 66 -5.99 6.96 3.55
N SER A 67 -5.22 7.94 3.08
CA SER A 67 -5.27 9.29 3.63
C SER A 67 -6.55 10.04 3.28
N ILE A 68 -7.11 9.78 2.11
CA ILE A 68 -8.40 10.35 1.69
C ILE A 68 -9.54 9.73 2.50
N GLU A 69 -9.59 8.41 2.62
CA GLU A 69 -10.72 7.71 3.28
C GLU A 69 -10.62 7.70 4.81
N TYR A 70 -9.41 7.50 5.34
CA TYR A 70 -9.15 7.32 6.77
C TYR A 70 -8.21 8.40 7.32
N GLY A 71 -8.39 9.65 6.89
CA GLY A 71 -7.51 10.77 7.25
C GLY A 71 -7.33 11.01 8.76
N LYS A 72 -8.33 10.64 9.58
CA LYS A 72 -8.28 10.77 11.05
C LYS A 72 -7.58 9.60 11.77
N LYS A 73 -7.20 8.54 11.04
CA LYS A 73 -6.57 7.34 11.62
C LYS A 73 -5.06 7.40 11.50
N ALA A 74 -4.36 6.85 12.50
CA ALA A 74 -2.90 6.80 12.48
C ALA A 74 -2.40 5.88 11.35
N LYS A 75 -1.33 6.28 10.66
CA LYS A 75 -0.68 5.50 9.59
C LYS A 75 0.79 5.40 9.95
N LEU A 76 1.23 4.21 10.37
CA LEU A 76 2.61 3.93 10.73
C LEU A 76 3.28 3.20 9.56
N CYS A 77 4.33 3.80 8.99
CA CYS A 77 5.07 3.21 7.89
C CYS A 77 6.40 2.65 8.39
N PHE A 78 6.60 1.35 8.15
CA PHE A 78 7.87 0.66 8.38
C PHE A 78 8.52 0.41 7.03
N SER A 79 9.46 1.29 6.69
CA SER A 79 10.14 1.28 5.40
C SER A 79 11.49 0.58 5.51
N ILE A 80 11.66 -0.50 4.77
CA ILE A 80 12.95 -1.19 4.67
C ILE A 80 13.77 -0.49 3.59
N ILE A 81 14.86 0.16 4.01
CA ILE A 81 15.81 0.83 3.13
C ILE A 81 16.99 -0.10 2.89
N ARG A 82 17.33 -0.36 1.62
CA ARG A 82 18.52 -1.13 1.27
C ARG A 82 19.76 -0.26 1.55
N LEU A 83 20.57 -0.67 2.51
CA LEU A 83 21.89 -0.08 2.73
C LEU A 83 22.84 -0.55 1.63
N ARG A 84 23.49 0.38 0.93
CA ARG A 84 24.57 0.07 -0.01
C ARG A 84 25.87 0.03 0.79
N ARG A 85 26.48 -1.15 0.92
CA ARG A 85 27.88 -1.31 1.33
C ARG A 85 28.77 -1.17 0.12
#